data_AF-A0A0F9SAM5-F1
#
_entry.id   AF-A0A0F9SAM5-F1
#
_cell.length_a   1.000
_cell.length_b   1.000
_cell.length_c   1.000
_cell.angle_alpha   90.00
_cell.angle_beta   90.00
_cell.angle_gamma   90.00
#
_symmetry.space_group_name_H-M   'P 1'
#
loop_
_entity.id
_entity.type
_entity.pdbx_description
1 polymer ?
#
loop_
_entity_poly.entity_id
_entity_poly.type
_entity_poly.pdbx_seq_one_letter_code
_entity_poly.pdbx_strand_id
1 'polypeptide(L)'
;MTLSLLEQKYGTDLVDAHNKVNHDRIDAVITQVNLLSEDTGHVAQASLFLATQPTATNTVTIGADVYEFDGAGSNINIALGIDAAADRVALIAAINGQGTELVVADAPTTPATSVRIQPADRVGGTAQIGAGTSVAVSETLADASDVWNVANLNESGAVPYLKVAKGKIVVTSESIASLFTLELPFTPVVLQWAAFDTNGAPKATDCQIDISGDYLEFDFDAGSTDLSATDYVIWEAYGN
;
A
#
# COMPACT_ATOMS: atom_id res chain seq x y z
N MET A 1 -34.62 -28.41 -41.78
CA MET A 1 -33.42 -27.91 -42.49
C MET A 1 -32.23 -28.36 -41.67
N THR A 2 -31.46 -29.31 -42.17
CA THR A 2 -30.29 -29.86 -41.47
C THR A 2 -29.06 -29.17 -42.05
N LEU A 3 -28.29 -28.49 -41.19
CA LEU A 3 -27.04 -27.85 -41.59
C LEU A 3 -26.09 -28.90 -42.14
N SER A 4 -25.35 -28.56 -43.19
CA SER A 4 -24.30 -29.41 -43.73
C SER A 4 -23.17 -29.59 -42.71
N LEU A 5 -22.43 -30.69 -42.83
CA LEU A 5 -21.26 -30.97 -41.99
C LEU A 5 -20.21 -29.84 -42.04
N LEU A 6 -20.12 -29.13 -43.17
CA LEU A 6 -19.22 -28.00 -43.33
C LEU A 6 -19.69 -26.76 -42.55
N GLU A 7 -21.00 -26.46 -42.60
CA GLU A 7 -21.61 -25.36 -41.84
C GLU A 7 -21.56 -25.63 -40.34
N GLN A 8 -21.76 -26.88 -39.92
CA GLN A 8 -21.59 -27.28 -38.51
C GLN A 8 -20.14 -27.09 -38.05
N LYS A 9 -19.16 -27.55 -38.84
CA LYS A 9 -17.73 -27.38 -38.52
C LYS A 9 -17.33 -25.91 -38.44
N TYR A 10 -17.77 -25.09 -39.40
CA TYR A 10 -17.47 -23.65 -39.42
C TYR A 10 -18.07 -22.93 -38.21
N GLY A 11 -19.27 -23.32 -37.78
CA GLY A 11 -19.89 -22.81 -36.56
C GLY A 11 -19.09 -23.16 -35.31
N THR A 12 -18.64 -24.41 -35.19
CA THR A 12 -17.81 -24.86 -34.06
C THR A 12 -16.46 -24.17 -34.02
N ASP A 13 -15.77 -24.06 -35.16
CA ASP A 13 -14.44 -23.43 -35.26
C ASP A 13 -14.49 -21.93 -34.87
N LEU A 14 -15.58 -21.22 -35.21
CA LEU A 14 -15.78 -19.82 -34.81
C LEU A 14 -16.07 -19.67 -33.33
N VAL A 15 -16.86 -20.57 -32.75
CA VAL A 15 -17.16 -20.57 -31.30
C VAL A 15 -15.91 -20.90 -30.50
N ASP A 16 -15.12 -21.88 -30.93
CA ASP A 16 -13.88 -22.26 -30.26
C ASP A 16 -12.82 -21.15 -30.33
N ALA A 17 -12.71 -20.45 -31.47
CA ALA A 17 -11.82 -19.31 -31.59
C ALA A 17 -12.23 -18.15 -30.67
N HIS A 18 -13.52 -17.86 -30.56
CA HIS A 18 -14.02 -16.81 -29.67
C HIS A 18 -13.83 -17.17 -28.20
N ASN A 19 -14.11 -18.42 -27.83
CA ASN A 19 -13.88 -18.94 -26.48
C ASN A 19 -12.40 -18.92 -26.11
N LYS A 20 -11.50 -19.26 -27.06
CA LYS A 20 -10.06 -19.18 -26.83
C LYS A 20 -9.62 -17.73 -26.57
N VAL A 21 -10.08 -16.78 -27.36
CA VAL A 21 -9.75 -15.35 -27.15
C VAL A 21 -10.25 -14.88 -25.78
N ASN A 22 -11.44 -15.31 -25.35
CA ASN A 22 -11.96 -14.96 -24.03
C ASN A 22 -11.14 -15.62 -22.90
N HIS A 23 -10.75 -16.89 -23.04
CA HIS A 23 -9.86 -17.55 -22.08
C HIS A 23 -8.49 -16.90 -22.04
N ASP A 24 -7.88 -16.55 -23.17
CA ASP A 24 -6.58 -15.86 -23.21
C ASP A 24 -6.68 -14.47 -22.54
N ARG A 25 -7.82 -13.77 -22.66
CA ARG A 25 -8.08 -12.50 -21.95
C ARG A 25 -8.26 -12.69 -20.45
N ILE A 26 -9.00 -13.73 -20.04
CA ILE A 26 -9.17 -14.09 -18.63
C ILE A 26 -7.82 -14.48 -18.01
N ASP A 27 -7.02 -15.30 -18.71
CA ASP A 27 -5.67 -15.69 -18.26
C ASP A 27 -4.73 -14.48 -18.17
N ALA A 28 -4.81 -13.53 -19.11
CA ALA A 28 -4.04 -12.29 -19.04
C ALA A 28 -4.44 -11.42 -17.83
N VAL A 29 -5.73 -11.35 -17.52
CA VAL A 29 -6.27 -10.65 -16.34
C VAL A 29 -5.84 -11.37 -15.05
N ILE A 30 -5.98 -12.69 -14.98
CA ILE A 30 -5.56 -13.53 -13.83
C ILE A 30 -4.04 -13.46 -13.62
N THR A 31 -3.24 -13.42 -14.70
CA THR A 31 -1.78 -13.29 -14.60
C THR A 31 -1.35 -11.88 -14.16
N GLN A 32 -2.18 -10.85 -14.39
CA GLN A 32 -1.97 -9.49 -13.85
C GLN A 32 -2.37 -9.38 -12.38
N VAL A 33 -3.37 -10.16 -11.94
CA VAL A 33 -3.71 -10.32 -10.53
C VAL A 33 -2.70 -11.27 -9.88
N ASN A 34 -1.47 -10.78 -9.69
CA ASN A 34 -0.64 -11.33 -8.63
C ASN A 34 -1.36 -11.04 -7.31
N LEU A 35 -2.07 -12.02 -6.77
CA LEU A 35 -2.43 -12.06 -5.35
C LEU A 35 -1.11 -11.93 -4.57
N LEU A 36 -0.76 -10.71 -4.18
CA LEU A 36 0.40 -10.44 -3.33
C LEU A 36 0.03 -10.91 -1.93
N SER A 37 0.21 -12.21 -1.70
CA SER A 37 0.09 -12.94 -0.42
C SER A 37 -1.26 -12.88 0.28
N GLU A 38 -1.80 -14.05 0.65
CA GLU A 38 -2.58 -14.16 1.89
C GLU A 38 -1.61 -13.91 3.05
N ASP A 39 -1.39 -12.65 3.43
CA ASP A 39 -0.63 -12.34 4.64
C ASP A 39 -1.61 -12.48 5.82
N THR A 40 -1.36 -13.48 6.66
CA THR A 40 -2.05 -13.62 7.94
C THR A 40 -1.60 -12.48 8.83
N GLY A 41 -2.51 -11.54 9.11
CA GLY A 41 -2.37 -10.45 10.07
C GLY A 41 -1.67 -9.20 9.54
N HIS A 42 -2.41 -8.09 9.42
CA HIS A 42 -1.76 -6.79 9.26
C HIS A 42 -1.15 -6.36 10.59
N VAL A 43 0.16 -6.13 10.60
CA VAL A 43 0.79 -5.38 11.68
C VAL A 43 0.47 -3.91 11.44
N ALA A 44 -0.14 -3.23 12.43
CA ALA A 44 -0.41 -1.80 12.36
C ALA A 44 0.86 -1.05 11.94
N GLN A 45 0.74 -0.05 11.07
CA GLN A 45 1.89 0.68 10.56
C GLN A 45 1.63 2.19 10.57
N ALA A 46 2.69 2.94 10.82
CA ALA A 46 2.74 4.38 10.60
C ALA A 46 3.93 4.67 9.70
N SER A 47 3.78 5.56 8.74
CA SER A 47 4.81 5.92 7.78
C SER A 47 5.05 7.42 7.82
N LEU A 48 6.29 7.80 8.07
CA LEU A 48 6.78 9.17 7.96
C LEU A 48 7.39 9.34 6.57
N PHE A 49 6.87 10.27 5.77
CA PHE A 49 7.56 10.70 4.57
C PHE A 49 8.73 11.60 4.95
N LEU A 50 9.90 11.36 4.37
CA LEU A 50 11.08 12.20 4.55
C LEU A 50 11.72 12.39 3.17
N ALA A 51 11.05 13.21 2.35
CA ALA A 51 11.43 13.44 0.96
C ALA A 51 12.60 14.41 0.85
N THR A 52 12.71 15.36 1.78
CA THR A 52 13.81 16.32 1.86
C THR A 52 14.75 15.99 3.01
N GLN A 53 15.95 16.58 2.99
CA GLN A 53 16.92 16.38 4.05
C GLN A 53 16.50 17.17 5.30
N PRO A 54 16.37 16.53 6.47
CA PRO A 54 16.07 17.22 7.72
C PRO A 54 17.22 18.15 8.14
N THR A 55 16.87 19.14 8.97
CA THR A 55 17.79 20.11 9.58
C THR A 55 18.02 19.79 11.06
N ALA A 56 19.05 20.40 11.65
CA ALA A 56 19.45 20.17 13.05
C ALA A 56 18.41 20.56 14.13
N THR A 57 17.26 21.12 13.73
CA THR A 57 16.17 21.48 14.64
C THR A 57 14.96 20.57 14.50
N ASN A 58 15.04 19.61 13.58
CA ASN A 58 13.93 18.73 13.27
C ASN A 58 13.88 17.55 14.22
N THR A 59 12.66 17.21 14.62
CA THR A 59 12.41 16.12 15.55
C THR A 59 11.34 15.17 15.03
N VAL A 60 11.45 13.92 15.46
CA VAL A 60 10.45 12.88 15.28
C VAL A 60 10.13 12.33 16.67
N THR A 61 8.85 12.16 16.97
CA THR A 61 8.39 11.63 18.26
C THR A 61 7.59 10.36 18.03
N ILE A 62 7.93 9.31 18.77
CA ILE A 62 7.22 8.03 18.79
C ILE A 62 7.01 7.70 20.26
N GLY A 63 5.77 7.81 20.74
CA GLY A 63 5.42 7.61 22.14
C GLY A 63 6.20 8.55 23.06
N ALA A 64 6.99 7.99 23.98
CA ALA A 64 7.84 8.76 24.88
C ALA A 64 9.21 9.14 24.27
N ASP A 65 9.59 8.53 23.15
CA ASP A 65 10.89 8.74 22.52
C ASP A 65 10.85 9.97 21.60
N VAL A 66 11.82 10.86 21.80
CA VAL A 66 12.05 12.01 20.92
C VAL A 66 13.40 11.83 20.23
N TYR A 67 13.37 11.77 18.91
CA TYR A 67 14.53 11.71 18.05
C TYR A 67 14.80 13.08 17.46
N GLU A 68 16.04 13.55 17.51
CA GLU A 68 16.44 14.87 17.05
C GLU A 68 17.62 14.75 16.09
N PHE A 69 17.50 15.36 14.91
CA PHE A 69 18.56 15.37 13.92
C PHE A 69 19.67 16.32 14.36
N ASP A 70 20.92 15.82 14.42
CA ASP A 70 22.11 16.53 14.90
C ASP A 70 21.89 17.29 16.24
N GLY A 71 21.07 16.70 17.10
CA GLY A 71 20.69 17.26 18.39
C GLY A 71 21.83 17.18 19.40
N ALA A 72 22.13 18.31 20.04
CA ALA A 72 23.07 18.37 21.19
C ALA A 72 22.37 18.20 22.54
N GLY A 73 21.04 17.95 22.54
CA GLY A 73 20.19 17.88 23.71
C GLY A 73 20.12 16.51 24.40
N SER A 74 19.08 16.31 25.20
CA SER A 74 18.77 15.04 25.88
C SER A 74 17.98 14.05 25.03
N ASN A 75 17.58 14.44 23.83
CA ASN A 75 16.86 13.60 22.88
C ASN A 75 17.78 12.54 22.27
N ILE A 76 17.19 11.52 21.64
CA ILE A 76 17.95 10.51 20.90
C ILE A 76 18.52 11.18 19.66
N ASN A 77 19.85 11.33 19.62
CA ASN A 77 20.51 12.02 18.52
C ASN A 77 20.56 11.15 17.25
N ILE A 78 20.13 11.72 16.13
CA ILE A 78 20.30 11.16 14.79
C ILE A 78 21.37 11.96 14.07
N ALA A 79 22.51 11.34 13.77
CA ALA A 79 23.55 12.00 13.00
C ALA A 79 23.03 12.35 11.59
N LEU A 80 23.21 13.61 11.17
CA LEU A 80 22.94 14.03 9.80
C LEU A 80 23.96 13.42 8.83
N GLY A 81 23.44 12.85 7.76
CA GLY A 81 24.18 12.31 6.63
C GLY A 81 24.38 13.33 5.51
N ILE A 82 24.86 12.84 4.38
CA ILE A 82 25.12 13.65 3.18
C ILE A 82 23.85 13.97 2.37
N ASP A 83 22.77 13.22 2.59
CA ASP A 83 21.49 13.35 1.90
C ASP A 83 20.34 12.75 2.73
N ALA A 84 19.10 13.01 2.30
CA ALA A 84 17.88 12.52 2.95
C ALA A 84 17.82 10.98 3.06
N ALA A 85 18.45 10.24 2.13
CA ALA A 85 18.45 8.78 2.19
C ALA A 85 19.35 8.27 3.32
N ALA A 86 20.52 8.87 3.50
CA ALA A 86 21.38 8.61 4.64
C ALA A 86 20.69 8.97 5.96
N ASP A 87 19.94 10.08 6.00
CA ASP A 87 19.18 10.49 7.18
C ASP A 87 18.06 9.51 7.53
N ARG A 88 17.32 8.99 6.54
CA ARG A 88 16.33 7.92 6.77
C ARG A 88 16.96 6.66 7.35
N VAL A 89 18.12 6.25 6.83
CA VAL A 89 18.86 5.08 7.35
C VAL A 89 19.30 5.33 8.80
N ALA A 90 19.79 6.53 9.11
CA ALA A 90 20.19 6.91 10.46
C ALA A 90 18.99 6.93 11.43
N LEU A 91 17.85 7.49 11.00
CA LEU A 91 16.59 7.47 11.78
C LEU A 91 16.11 6.04 12.04
N ILE A 92 16.07 5.17 11.02
CA ILE A 92 15.70 3.75 11.18
C ILE A 92 16.61 3.06 12.19
N ALA A 93 17.92 3.28 12.10
CA ALA A 93 18.88 2.69 13.02
C ALA A 93 18.69 3.20 14.46
N ALA A 94 18.38 4.49 14.64
CA ALA A 94 18.09 5.07 15.94
C ALA A 94 16.81 4.50 16.55
N ILE A 95 15.72 4.40 15.78
CA ILE A 95 14.46 3.79 16.24
C ILE A 95 14.69 2.36 16.69
N ASN A 96 15.40 1.57 15.89
CA ASN A 96 15.62 0.14 16.16
C ASN A 96 16.66 -0.14 17.25
N GLY A 97 17.47 0.84 17.66
CA GLY A 97 18.62 0.59 18.53
C GLY A 97 18.67 1.42 19.82
N GLN A 98 17.97 2.55 19.88
CA GLN A 98 18.12 3.53 20.96
C GLN A 98 16.78 3.94 21.60
N GLY A 99 15.66 3.67 20.92
CA GLY A 99 14.33 3.91 21.48
C GLY A 99 13.99 2.97 22.64
N THR A 100 12.89 3.29 23.30
CA THR A 100 12.25 2.47 24.33
C THR A 100 10.90 1.91 23.88
N GLU A 101 10.28 2.48 22.85
CA GLU A 101 9.03 1.98 22.30
C GLU A 101 9.19 0.62 21.62
N LEU A 102 8.22 -0.27 21.82
CA LEU A 102 8.21 -1.63 21.26
C LEU A 102 7.81 -1.60 19.77
N VAL A 103 8.65 -0.98 18.96
CA VAL A 103 8.47 -0.82 17.52
C VAL A 103 9.69 -1.29 16.74
N VAL A 104 9.47 -1.65 15.49
CA VAL A 104 10.51 -1.85 14.48
C VAL A 104 10.28 -0.87 13.34
N ALA A 105 11.36 -0.26 12.87
CA ALA A 105 11.39 0.63 11.72
C ALA A 105 12.04 -0.04 10.50
N ASP A 106 11.51 0.23 9.32
CA ASP A 106 12.12 -0.14 8.05
C ASP A 106 11.88 0.92 6.96
N ALA A 107 12.55 0.75 5.82
CA ALA A 107 12.29 1.53 4.62
C ALA A 107 11.42 0.68 3.68
N PRO A 108 10.13 1.00 3.49
CA PRO A 108 9.30 0.25 2.58
C PRO A 108 9.78 0.46 1.14
N THR A 109 9.58 -0.55 0.29
CA THR A 109 9.95 -0.48 -1.13
C THR A 109 9.15 0.58 -1.90
N THR A 110 7.95 0.93 -1.41
CA THR A 110 7.11 1.97 -2.00
C THR A 110 6.26 2.63 -0.90
N PRO A 111 6.36 3.96 -0.70
CA PRO A 111 7.32 4.87 -1.31
C PRO A 111 8.70 4.76 -0.64
N ALA A 112 9.77 4.68 -1.45
CA ALA A 112 11.15 4.54 -0.97
C ALA A 112 11.69 5.77 -0.19
N THR A 113 10.92 6.85 -0.16
CA THR A 113 11.21 8.09 0.58
C THR A 113 10.58 8.11 1.97
N SER A 114 10.06 6.99 2.46
CA SER A 114 9.43 6.92 3.77
C SER A 114 10.20 6.06 4.75
N VAL A 115 9.95 6.31 6.04
CA VAL A 115 10.30 5.44 7.16
C VAL A 115 9.00 4.89 7.69
N ARG A 116 8.85 3.57 7.69
CA ARG A 116 7.69 2.89 8.27
C ARG A 116 8.06 2.34 9.64
N ILE A 117 7.14 2.43 10.58
CA ILE A 117 7.23 1.79 11.89
C ILE A 117 6.05 0.85 12.13
N GLN A 118 6.29 -0.21 12.87
CA GLN A 118 5.33 -1.27 13.19
C GLN A 118 5.52 -1.73 14.64
N PRO A 119 4.44 -2.12 15.37
CA PRO A 119 4.61 -2.76 16.68
C PRO A 119 5.46 -4.03 16.58
N ALA A 120 6.28 -4.27 17.59
CA ALA A 120 7.26 -5.36 17.62
C ALA A 120 7.30 -6.06 18.99
N ASP A 121 7.95 -7.23 19.04
CA ASP A 121 8.18 -7.98 20.28
C ASP A 121 9.16 -7.29 21.25
N ARG A 122 10.01 -6.42 20.71
CA ARG A 122 11.01 -5.58 21.38
C ARG A 122 11.41 -4.42 20.48
N VAL A 123 12.13 -3.44 21.02
CA VAL A 123 12.76 -2.36 20.23
C VAL A 123 13.59 -2.96 19.09
N GLY A 124 13.28 -2.58 17.84
CA GLY A 124 13.97 -3.06 16.63
C GLY A 124 13.84 -4.57 16.36
N GLY A 125 12.87 -5.23 17.00
CA GLY A 125 12.63 -6.66 16.90
C GLY A 125 11.87 -7.08 15.66
N THR A 126 11.09 -8.16 15.80
CA THR A 126 10.22 -8.65 14.74
C THR A 126 8.88 -7.95 14.86
N ALA A 127 8.35 -7.43 13.74
CA ALA A 127 7.00 -6.90 13.68
C ALA A 127 5.99 -7.95 14.18
N GLN A 128 5.04 -7.55 15.03
CA GLN A 128 4.08 -8.44 15.67
C GLN A 128 2.65 -7.98 15.47
N ILE A 129 1.83 -8.91 15.00
CA ILE A 129 0.39 -8.73 14.80
C ILE A 129 -0.27 -8.57 16.16
N GLY A 130 -0.98 -7.44 16.37
CA GLY A 130 -1.68 -7.16 17.63
C GLY A 130 -0.76 -6.85 18.82
N ALA A 131 0.52 -6.59 18.58
CA ALA A 131 1.40 -6.05 19.61
C ALA A 131 1.17 -4.54 19.79
N GLY A 132 1.44 -4.06 21.00
CA GLY A 132 1.51 -2.64 21.32
C GLY A 132 0.19 -2.01 21.75
N THR A 133 0.29 -1.12 22.74
CA THR A 133 -0.70 -0.08 23.01
C THR A 133 -0.68 0.96 21.87
N SER A 134 -1.73 1.77 21.73
CA SER A 134 -1.68 2.93 20.83
C SER A 134 -0.45 3.80 21.17
N VAL A 135 0.42 4.03 20.20
CA VAL A 135 1.63 4.87 20.34
C VAL A 135 1.43 6.13 19.52
N ALA A 136 1.43 7.29 20.17
CA ALA A 136 1.30 8.57 19.47
C ALA A 136 2.54 8.82 18.62
N VAL A 137 2.34 9.29 17.39
CA VAL A 137 3.43 9.69 16.50
C VAL A 137 3.27 11.16 16.12
N SER A 138 4.37 11.89 16.10
CA SER A 138 4.39 13.27 15.63
C SER A 138 5.78 13.64 15.15
N GLU A 139 5.89 14.79 14.52
CA GLU A 139 7.13 15.29 13.95
C GLU A 139 7.12 16.82 13.97
N THR A 140 8.32 17.40 13.96
CA THR A 140 8.51 18.82 13.70
C THR A 140 9.54 18.92 12.57
N LEU A 141 9.06 18.74 11.35
CA LEU A 141 9.86 18.84 10.12
C LEU A 141 9.62 20.20 9.45
N ALA A 142 10.67 20.78 8.86
CA ALA A 142 10.61 22.13 8.31
C ALA A 142 9.77 22.21 7.02
N ASP A 143 9.59 21.08 6.33
CA ASP A 143 8.80 20.96 5.11
C ASP A 143 7.48 20.23 5.39
N ALA A 144 6.35 20.89 5.12
CA ALA A 144 4.99 20.39 5.38
C ALA A 144 4.58 19.14 4.56
N SER A 145 5.48 18.60 3.74
CA SER A 145 5.25 17.39 2.94
C SER A 145 5.66 16.11 3.67
N ASP A 146 6.36 16.26 4.80
CA ASP A 146 6.90 15.18 5.60
C ASP A 146 6.05 15.01 6.85
N VAL A 147 4.89 14.36 6.68
CA VAL A 147 3.89 14.15 7.75
C VAL A 147 3.72 12.66 7.97
N TRP A 148 3.53 12.23 9.22
CA TRP A 148 3.04 10.87 9.47
C TRP A 148 1.70 10.66 8.75
N ASN A 149 1.54 9.51 8.10
CA ASN A 149 0.27 9.17 7.46
C ASN A 149 -0.88 8.91 8.47
N VAL A 150 -0.57 8.81 9.77
CA VAL A 150 -1.51 8.59 10.87
C VAL A 150 -1.08 9.39 12.11
N ALA A 151 -2.00 9.71 13.02
CA ALA A 151 -1.69 10.39 14.28
C ALA A 151 -1.20 9.44 15.39
N ASN A 152 -1.57 8.16 15.31
CA ASN A 152 -1.20 7.13 16.27
C ASN A 152 -0.90 5.80 15.56
N LEU A 153 0.19 5.14 15.94
CA LEU A 153 0.44 3.75 15.63
C LEU A 153 -0.54 2.89 16.47
N ASN A 154 -1.40 2.12 15.81
CA ASN A 154 -2.45 1.30 16.42
C ASN A 154 -3.58 2.09 17.12
N GLU A 155 -4.10 3.14 16.48
CA GLU A 155 -5.12 4.06 17.03
C GLU A 155 -6.45 3.40 17.48
N SER A 156 -6.81 2.24 16.93
CA SER A 156 -8.14 1.66 17.17
C SER A 156 -8.21 0.69 18.35
N GLY A 157 -7.08 0.15 18.83
CA GLY A 157 -7.09 -1.03 19.72
C GLY A 157 -7.91 -2.20 19.17
N ALA A 158 -8.24 -2.19 17.87
CA ALA A 158 -9.02 -3.23 17.23
C ALA A 158 -8.16 -4.47 17.05
N VAL A 159 -8.78 -5.63 17.14
CA VAL A 159 -8.13 -6.90 16.78
C VAL A 159 -7.54 -6.71 15.38
N PRO A 160 -6.24 -7.01 15.17
CA PRO A 160 -5.63 -6.87 13.85
C PRO A 160 -6.46 -7.66 12.84
N TYR A 161 -6.69 -7.06 11.68
CA TYR A 161 -7.32 -7.76 10.56
C TYR A 161 -6.50 -9.02 10.28
N LEU A 162 -7.09 -10.20 10.49
CA LEU A 162 -6.41 -11.48 10.37
C LEU A 162 -6.01 -11.78 8.93
N LYS A 163 -6.58 -11.07 7.96
CA LYS A 163 -6.37 -11.30 6.54
C LYS A 163 -6.14 -9.97 5.83
N VAL A 164 -5.15 -9.96 4.96
CA VAL A 164 -4.81 -8.81 4.12
C VAL A 164 -4.60 -9.28 2.70
N ALA A 165 -5.08 -8.50 1.75
CA ALA A 165 -4.72 -8.59 0.35
C ALA A 165 -4.28 -7.20 -0.12
N LYS A 166 -3.21 -7.14 -0.90
CA LYS A 166 -2.74 -5.90 -1.53
C LYS A 166 -2.43 -6.14 -2.99
N GLY A 167 -2.50 -5.11 -3.80
CA GLY A 167 -2.25 -5.24 -5.21
C GLY A 167 -1.87 -3.93 -5.87
N LYS A 168 -1.20 -4.08 -7.02
CA LYS A 168 -0.98 -2.99 -7.97
C LYS A 168 -1.68 -3.39 -9.27
N ILE A 169 -2.54 -2.53 -9.77
CA ILE A 169 -3.22 -2.70 -11.06
C ILE A 169 -2.73 -1.61 -11.99
N VAL A 170 -2.17 -1.99 -13.14
CA VAL A 170 -1.85 -1.06 -14.22
C VAL A 170 -3.12 -0.86 -15.03
N VAL A 171 -3.52 0.40 -15.20
CA VAL A 171 -4.71 0.81 -15.94
C VAL A 171 -4.48 0.56 -17.42
N THR A 172 -5.41 -0.15 -18.05
CA THR A 172 -5.47 -0.37 -19.49
C THR A 172 -6.69 0.35 -20.07
N SER A 173 -6.70 0.53 -21.40
CA SER A 173 -7.88 1.03 -22.11
C SER A 173 -9.13 0.20 -21.82
N GLU A 174 -8.95 -1.11 -21.66
CA GLU A 174 -10.01 -2.06 -21.39
C GLU A 174 -10.55 -1.94 -19.96
N SER A 175 -9.68 -1.73 -18.96
CA SER A 175 -10.12 -1.53 -17.57
C SER A 175 -10.79 -0.18 -17.33
N ILE A 176 -10.51 0.82 -18.17
CA ILE A 176 -11.25 2.09 -18.16
C ILE A 176 -12.65 1.86 -18.73
N ALA A 177 -12.74 1.21 -19.89
CA ALA A 177 -14.01 1.04 -20.58
C ALA A 177 -15.00 0.07 -19.91
N SER A 178 -14.62 -0.60 -18.81
CA SER A 178 -15.46 -1.61 -18.17
C SER A 178 -15.13 -1.78 -16.70
N LEU A 179 -16.18 -1.83 -15.89
CA LEU A 179 -16.12 -2.30 -14.51
C LEU A 179 -15.63 -3.75 -14.47
N PHE A 180 -14.75 -4.04 -13.53
CA PHE A 180 -14.30 -5.41 -13.27
C PHE A 180 -14.23 -5.69 -11.77
N THR A 181 -14.27 -6.96 -11.41
CA THR A 181 -14.23 -7.41 -10.03
C THR A 181 -12.98 -8.23 -9.74
N LEU A 182 -12.55 -8.18 -8.50
CA LEU A 182 -11.47 -8.99 -7.96
C LEU A 182 -12.00 -9.77 -6.75
N GLU A 183 -12.18 -11.08 -6.91
CA GLU A 183 -12.54 -11.95 -5.80
C GLU A 183 -11.39 -12.07 -4.80
N LEU A 184 -11.71 -11.99 -3.51
CA LEU A 184 -10.76 -12.20 -2.43
C LEU A 184 -11.10 -13.52 -1.70
N PRO A 185 -10.10 -14.22 -1.14
CA PRO A 185 -10.33 -15.45 -0.35
C PRO A 185 -10.95 -15.17 1.03
N PHE A 186 -11.43 -13.95 1.25
CA PHE A 186 -12.09 -13.49 2.47
C PHE A 186 -13.00 -12.30 2.18
N THR A 187 -13.95 -12.05 3.06
CA THR A 187 -14.80 -10.85 3.04
C THR A 187 -14.01 -9.65 3.57
N PRO A 188 -13.58 -8.69 2.72
CA PRO A 188 -12.94 -7.47 3.22
C PRO A 188 -13.96 -6.62 3.99
N VAL A 189 -13.48 -5.93 5.02
CA VAL A 189 -14.24 -4.98 5.84
C VAL A 189 -13.66 -3.57 5.76
N VAL A 190 -12.40 -3.43 5.33
CA VAL A 190 -11.75 -2.14 5.06
C VAL A 190 -11.02 -2.22 3.73
N LEU A 191 -11.08 -1.14 2.97
CA LEU A 191 -10.37 -0.94 1.71
C LEU A 191 -9.68 0.43 1.74
N GLN A 192 -8.42 0.47 1.32
CA GLN A 192 -7.65 1.68 1.09
C GLN A 192 -7.04 1.60 -0.30
N TRP A 193 -6.99 2.72 -1.02
CA TRP A 193 -6.36 2.76 -2.34
C TRP A 193 -5.90 4.17 -2.72
N ALA A 194 -4.96 4.25 -3.65
CA ALA A 194 -4.48 5.48 -4.23
C ALA A 194 -4.06 5.25 -5.69
N ALA A 195 -4.26 6.27 -6.54
CA ALA A 195 -3.86 6.24 -7.94
C ALA A 195 -2.59 7.06 -8.20
N PHE A 196 -1.82 6.62 -9.19
CA PHE A 196 -0.55 7.21 -9.56
C PHE A 196 -0.41 7.26 -11.08
N ASP A 197 0.30 8.26 -11.58
CA ASP A 197 0.69 8.31 -12.99
C ASP A 197 1.76 7.25 -13.31
N THR A 198 2.08 7.07 -14.60
CA THR A 198 3.10 6.09 -15.01
C THR A 198 4.50 6.34 -14.39
N ASN A 199 4.78 7.54 -13.87
CA ASN A 199 6.04 7.91 -13.23
C ASN A 199 6.01 7.74 -11.71
N GLY A 200 4.85 7.41 -11.14
CA GLY A 200 4.64 7.21 -9.71
C GLY A 200 4.29 8.48 -8.93
N ALA A 201 3.88 9.56 -9.59
CA ALA A 201 3.33 10.73 -8.90
C ALA A 201 1.86 10.47 -8.52
N PRO A 202 1.40 10.83 -7.29
CA PRO A 202 0.01 10.69 -6.90
C PRO A 202 -0.91 11.47 -7.84
N LYS A 203 -2.02 10.84 -8.24
CA LYS A 203 -3.00 11.41 -9.16
C LYS A 203 -4.36 11.49 -8.46
N ALA A 204 -4.92 12.70 -8.40
CA ALA A 204 -6.32 12.87 -8.02
C ALA A 204 -7.20 12.25 -9.12
N THR A 205 -8.18 11.46 -8.72
CA THR A 205 -9.07 10.75 -9.65
C THR A 205 -10.45 10.60 -9.03
N ASP A 206 -11.46 10.52 -9.91
CA ASP A 206 -12.83 10.20 -9.55
C ASP A 206 -13.12 8.69 -9.64
N CYS A 207 -12.11 7.85 -9.92
CA CYS A 207 -12.27 6.40 -9.93
C CYS A 207 -12.85 5.88 -8.62
N GLN A 208 -13.58 4.78 -8.71
CA GLN A 208 -14.22 4.15 -7.57
C GLN A 208 -13.71 2.72 -7.43
N ILE A 209 -13.32 2.37 -6.21
CA ILE A 209 -13.02 0.99 -5.82
C ILE A 209 -13.76 0.75 -4.52
N ASP A 210 -14.65 -0.24 -4.54
CA ASP A 210 -15.51 -0.56 -3.41
C ASP A 210 -15.42 -2.02 -3.01
N ILE A 211 -15.78 -2.27 -1.76
CA ILE A 211 -16.06 -3.61 -1.25
C ILE A 211 -17.50 -3.98 -1.61
N SER A 212 -17.69 -5.13 -2.25
CA SER A 212 -19.00 -5.70 -2.53
C SER A 212 -19.03 -7.16 -2.07
N GLY A 213 -19.32 -7.37 -0.78
CA GLY A 213 -19.27 -8.70 -0.17
C GLY A 213 -17.84 -9.26 -0.16
N ASP A 214 -17.60 -10.32 -0.91
CA ASP A 214 -16.33 -11.09 -0.91
C ASP A 214 -15.40 -10.68 -2.07
N TYR A 215 -15.73 -9.61 -2.80
CA TYR A 215 -14.91 -9.09 -3.89
C TYR A 215 -14.76 -7.57 -3.80
N LEU A 216 -13.73 -7.07 -4.46
CA LEU A 216 -13.56 -5.66 -4.77
C LEU A 216 -14.12 -5.37 -6.15
N GLU A 217 -14.82 -4.27 -6.30
CA GLU A 217 -15.33 -3.76 -7.56
C GLU A 217 -14.50 -2.55 -7.98
N PHE A 218 -13.95 -2.56 -9.19
CA PHE A 218 -13.14 -1.50 -9.75
C PHE A 218 -13.89 -0.83 -10.90
N ASP A 219 -14.13 0.46 -10.76
CA ASP A 219 -14.69 1.33 -11.79
C ASP A 219 -13.73 2.50 -12.03
N PHE A 220 -12.99 2.43 -13.15
CA PHE A 220 -12.02 3.45 -13.51
C PHE A 220 -12.60 4.59 -14.37
N ASP A 221 -13.90 4.55 -14.70
CA ASP A 221 -14.61 5.55 -15.53
C ASP A 221 -15.73 6.25 -14.72
N ALA A 222 -15.69 6.17 -13.39
CA ALA A 222 -16.74 6.66 -12.50
C ALA A 222 -16.91 8.21 -12.46
N GLY A 223 -16.17 9.01 -13.25
CA GLY A 223 -16.21 10.47 -13.14
C GLY A 223 -15.62 11.29 -14.29
N SER A 224 -15.10 12.48 -13.97
CA SER A 224 -14.67 13.49 -14.97
C SER A 224 -13.14 13.60 -15.13
N THR A 225 -12.41 12.97 -14.21
CA THR A 225 -10.95 13.04 -14.12
C THR A 225 -10.36 11.63 -14.23
N ASP A 226 -10.21 11.16 -15.47
CA ASP A 226 -9.91 9.74 -15.70
C ASP A 226 -8.43 9.39 -15.52
N LEU A 227 -8.22 8.14 -15.10
CA LEU A 227 -6.93 7.50 -15.22
C LEU A 227 -6.63 7.25 -16.70
N SER A 228 -5.40 7.51 -17.10
CA SER A 228 -4.93 7.20 -18.44
C SER A 228 -4.49 5.74 -18.49
N ALA A 229 -4.58 5.13 -19.67
CA ALA A 229 -3.86 3.88 -19.91
C ALA A 229 -2.38 4.09 -19.57
N THR A 230 -1.77 3.14 -18.84
CA THR A 230 -0.42 3.17 -18.20
C THR A 230 -0.32 3.79 -16.81
N ASP A 231 -1.34 4.51 -16.34
CA ASP A 231 -1.43 4.86 -14.91
C ASP A 231 -1.60 3.59 -14.07
N TYR A 232 -1.48 3.67 -12.75
CA TYR A 232 -1.69 2.51 -11.90
C TYR A 232 -2.35 2.86 -10.58
N VAL A 233 -3.05 1.88 -10.02
CA VAL A 233 -3.67 1.95 -8.70
C VAL A 233 -2.96 0.97 -7.77
N ILE A 234 -2.71 1.41 -6.54
CA ILE A 234 -2.32 0.55 -5.43
C ILE A 234 -3.53 0.44 -4.51
N TRP A 235 -3.88 -0.78 -4.12
CA TRP A 235 -4.98 -1.06 -3.20
C TRP A 235 -4.56 -2.02 -2.10
N GLU A 236 -5.22 -1.90 -0.95
CA GLU A 236 -5.08 -2.75 0.21
C GLU A 236 -6.47 -3.03 0.79
N ALA A 237 -6.81 -4.30 0.94
CA ALA A 237 -8.06 -4.76 1.51
C ALA A 237 -7.81 -5.63 2.74
N TYR A 238 -8.64 -5.45 3.75
CA TYR A 238 -8.46 -6.03 5.08
C TYR A 238 -9.70 -6.80 5.50
N GLY A 239 -9.54 -8.00 6.04
CA GLY A 239 -10.62 -8.88 6.50
C GLY A 239 -10.38 -9.39 7.92
N ASN A 240 -11.48 -9.81 8.57
CA ASN A 240 -11.42 -10.54 9.83
C ASN A 240 -11.11 -12.03 9.64
#